data_AF-A0A938DRM0-F1
#
_entry.id   AF-A0A938DRM0-F1
#
_cell.length_a   1.000
_cell.length_b   1.000
_cell.length_c   1.000
_cell.angle_alpha   90.00
_cell.angle_beta   90.00
_cell.angle_gamma   90.00
#
_symmetry.space_group_name_H-M   'P 1'
#
loop_
_entity.id
_entity.type
_entity.pdbx_description
1 polymer ?
#
loop_
_entity_poly.entity_id
_entity_poly.type
_entity_poly.pdbx_seq_one_letter_code
_entity_poly.pdbx_strand_id
1 'polypeptide(L)'
;MSDGALWSREQLTELFTDLAERLADRGVTASVYVIGGAAISMSFDARRATRDIDAVVLDGHGALMEEVRSVALDRNLPSTWLNEQAAAYVSPLPDPDALVVFDHPALRVAAASAAPLLAMKMAAARPTDVEDIKMLAAVLDLTSPDQAVAVFERVFPGATLGDRQRLVVTDALA
;
A
#
# COMPACT_ATOMS: atom_id res chain seq x y z
N MET A 1 -23.50 0.78 10.71
CA MET A 1 -22.21 0.42 10.09
C MET A 1 -22.01 1.41 8.96
N SER A 2 -21.14 2.42 9.13
CA SER A 2 -20.92 3.40 8.07
C SER A 2 -20.28 2.69 6.89
N ASP A 3 -20.88 2.84 5.71
CA ASP A 3 -20.22 2.55 4.45
C ASP A 3 -18.88 3.29 4.47
N GLY A 4 -17.76 2.57 4.36
CA GLY A 4 -16.43 3.10 4.62
C GLY A 4 -16.14 4.29 3.71
N ALA A 5 -15.93 5.47 4.29
CA ALA A 5 -15.59 6.67 3.53
C ALA A 5 -14.34 6.40 2.68
N LEU A 6 -14.41 6.77 1.41
CA LEU A 6 -13.26 6.73 0.52
C LEU A 6 -12.40 7.98 0.79
N TRP A 7 -11.10 7.77 1.03
CA TRP A 7 -10.13 8.84 1.28
C TRP A 7 -9.33 9.17 0.03
N SER A 8 -9.35 10.44 -0.34
CA SER A 8 -8.41 10.99 -1.33
C SER A 8 -7.01 11.07 -0.75
N ARG A 9 -6.01 11.29 -1.61
CA ARG A 9 -4.63 11.48 -1.20
C ARG A 9 -4.44 12.67 -0.25
N GLU A 10 -5.21 13.73 -0.43
CA GLU A 10 -5.20 14.90 0.46
C GLU A 10 -5.69 14.50 1.86
N GLN A 11 -6.77 13.72 1.94
CA GLN A 11 -7.29 13.21 3.21
C GLN A 11 -6.33 12.22 3.88
N LEU A 12 -5.65 11.37 3.10
CA LEU A 12 -4.57 10.51 3.62
C LEU A 12 -3.43 11.35 4.20
N THR A 13 -3.06 12.43 3.51
CA THR A 13 -2.01 13.35 3.99
C THR A 13 -2.43 14.01 5.31
N GLU A 14 -3.68 14.47 5.42
CA GLU A 14 -4.21 15.01 6.69
C GLU A 14 -4.20 13.99 7.83
N LEU A 15 -4.53 12.73 7.55
CA LEU A 15 -4.48 11.66 8.54
C LEU A 15 -3.04 11.39 9.02
N PHE A 16 -2.07 11.40 8.10
CA PHE A 16 -0.67 11.27 8.47
C PHE A 16 -0.15 12.47 9.25
N THR A 17 -0.59 13.70 8.92
CA THR A 17 -0.25 14.89 9.70
C THR A 17 -0.74 14.79 11.14
N ASP A 18 -2.02 14.48 11.36
CA ASP A 18 -2.59 14.32 12.71
C ASP A 18 -1.85 13.23 13.51
N LEU A 19 -1.58 12.09 12.86
CA LEU A 19 -0.81 11.00 13.47
C LEU A 19 0.62 11.44 13.83
N ALA A 20 1.28 12.19 12.95
CA ALA A 20 2.64 12.65 13.13
C ALA A 20 2.77 13.72 14.24
N GLU A 21 1.80 14.62 14.35
CA GLU A 21 1.73 15.63 15.42
C GLU A 21 1.56 14.96 16.79
N ARG A 22 0.67 13.97 16.91
CA ARG A 22 0.49 13.20 18.16
C ARG A 22 1.73 12.41 18.57
N LEU A 23 2.43 11.81 17.60
CA LEU A 23 3.70 11.14 17.87
C LEU A 23 4.78 12.12 18.34
N ALA A 24 4.83 13.31 17.73
CA ALA A 24 5.75 14.37 18.11
C ALA A 24 5.50 14.86 19.55
N ASP A 25 4.23 15.04 19.93
CA ASP A 25 3.84 15.42 21.30
C ASP A 25 4.27 14.37 22.35
N ARG A 26 4.36 13.11 21.93
CA ARG A 26 4.85 11.99 22.75
C ARG A 26 6.37 11.82 22.71
N GLY A 27 7.09 12.58 21.89
CA GLY A 27 8.53 12.40 21.66
C GLY A 27 8.88 11.07 21.01
N VAL A 28 7.96 10.50 20.23
CA VAL A 28 8.13 9.21 19.54
C VAL A 28 8.35 9.46 18.05
N THR A 29 9.26 8.68 17.45
CA THR A 29 9.41 8.57 16.00
C THR A 29 8.86 7.23 15.53
N ALA A 30 8.21 7.23 14.37
CA ALA A 30 7.73 6.00 13.73
C ALA A 30 8.01 6.02 12.22
N SER A 31 8.05 4.83 11.63
CA SER A 31 8.09 4.70 10.18
C SER A 31 7.21 3.56 9.70
N VAL A 32 6.53 3.79 8.59
CA VAL A 32 5.58 2.83 8.00
C VAL A 32 5.83 2.66 6.51
N TYR A 33 5.62 1.43 6.04
CA TYR A 33 5.67 1.05 4.64
C TYR A 33 4.26 0.70 4.15
N VAL A 34 3.65 1.61 3.39
CA VAL A 34 2.30 1.51 2.87
C VAL A 34 2.30 0.67 1.60
N ILE A 35 1.32 -0.21 1.50
CA ILE A 35 1.09 -1.13 0.38
C ILE A 35 -0.35 -0.99 -0.13
N GLY A 36 -0.71 -1.80 -1.13
CA GLY A 36 -2.08 -1.93 -1.59
C GLY A 36 -2.66 -0.67 -2.23
N GLY A 37 -3.95 -0.43 -2.03
CA GLY A 37 -4.69 0.66 -2.68
C GLY A 37 -4.22 2.05 -2.25
N ALA A 38 -3.84 2.21 -0.98
CA ALA A 38 -3.31 3.46 -0.44
C ALA A 38 -1.97 3.82 -1.11
N ALA A 39 -1.04 2.87 -1.23
CA ALA A 39 0.24 3.11 -1.93
C ALA A 39 0.02 3.55 -3.38
N ILE A 40 -0.93 2.92 -4.08
CA ILE A 40 -1.28 3.28 -5.46
C ILE A 40 -1.88 4.69 -5.53
N SER A 41 -2.81 5.03 -4.63
CA SER A 41 -3.44 6.37 -4.57
C SER A 41 -2.40 7.48 -4.34
N MET A 42 -1.44 7.23 -3.45
CA MET A 42 -0.42 8.23 -3.11
C MET A 42 0.64 8.41 -4.20
N SER A 43 1.04 7.32 -4.85
CA SER A 43 2.23 7.30 -5.71
C SER A 43 1.94 7.33 -7.21
N PHE A 44 0.82 6.79 -7.66
CA PHE A 44 0.59 6.52 -9.09
C PHE A 44 -0.76 7.04 -9.61
N ASP A 45 -1.82 7.03 -8.79
CA ASP A 45 -3.14 7.57 -9.20
C ASP A 45 -3.78 8.43 -8.13
N ALA A 46 -3.47 9.73 -8.23
CA ALA A 46 -4.05 10.82 -7.44
C ALA A 46 -5.59 10.83 -7.34
N ARG A 47 -6.29 10.35 -8.38
CA ARG A 47 -7.76 10.41 -8.46
C ARG A 47 -8.39 9.23 -7.72
N ARG A 48 -7.61 8.20 -7.43
CA ARG A 48 -8.05 7.03 -6.68
C ARG A 48 -8.25 7.42 -5.23
N ALA A 49 -9.38 6.95 -4.68
CA ALA A 49 -9.61 6.97 -3.26
C ALA A 49 -9.56 5.54 -2.67
N THR A 50 -9.16 5.42 -1.41
CA THR A 50 -9.02 4.14 -0.70
C THR A 50 -9.90 4.11 0.56
N ARG A 51 -10.26 2.91 1.05
CA ARG A 51 -11.06 2.78 2.29
C ARG A 51 -10.21 2.62 3.54
N ASP A 52 -8.97 2.21 3.35
CA ASP A 52 -8.01 1.85 4.38
C ASP A 52 -6.58 2.03 3.86
N ILE A 53 -5.66 2.03 4.82
CA ILE A 53 -4.21 2.07 4.63
C ILE A 53 -3.67 0.74 5.12
N ASP A 54 -3.37 -0.15 4.18
CA ASP A 54 -2.58 -1.34 4.44
C ASP A 54 -1.10 -0.93 4.56
N ALA A 55 -0.46 -1.28 5.67
CA ALA A 55 0.93 -0.94 5.92
C ALA A 55 1.69 -2.04 6.67
N VAL A 56 3.01 -1.90 6.70
CA VAL A 56 3.90 -2.59 7.65
C VAL A 56 4.53 -1.51 8.52
N VAL A 57 4.47 -1.66 9.83
CA VAL A 57 5.19 -0.75 10.72
C VAL A 57 6.64 -1.20 10.82
N LEU A 58 7.54 -0.32 10.41
CA LEU A 58 8.98 -0.59 10.41
C LEU A 58 9.63 -0.18 11.74
N ASP A 59 9.12 0.89 12.36
CA ASP A 59 9.59 1.40 13.65
C ASP A 59 8.46 2.09 14.42
N GLY A 60 8.55 2.10 15.75
CA GLY A 60 7.60 2.80 16.62
C GLY A 60 6.25 2.11 16.83
N HIS A 61 6.14 0.80 16.54
CA HIS A 61 4.88 0.02 16.50
C HIS A 61 3.87 0.31 17.63
N GLY A 62 4.25 0.11 18.89
CA GLY A 62 3.30 0.21 20.00
C GLY A 62 2.65 1.60 20.11
N ALA A 63 3.47 2.64 20.15
CA ALA A 63 3.01 4.03 20.25
C ALA A 63 2.26 4.47 18.99
N LEU A 64 2.74 4.08 17.80
CA LEU A 64 2.05 4.35 16.54
C LEU A 64 0.64 3.73 16.54
N MET A 65 0.51 2.46 16.91
CA MET A 65 -0.78 1.77 16.89
C MET A 65 -1.73 2.28 17.99
N GLU A 66 -1.21 2.81 19.09
CA GLU A 66 -2.01 3.57 20.05
C GLU A 66 -2.57 4.84 19.42
N GLU A 67 -1.74 5.67 18.77
CA GLU A 67 -2.21 6.90 18.14
C GLU A 67 -3.13 6.66 16.94
N VAL A 68 -2.91 5.59 16.17
CA VAL A 68 -3.85 5.15 15.12
C VAL A 68 -5.25 4.94 15.71
N ARG A 69 -5.35 4.32 16.90
CA ARG A 69 -6.65 4.15 17.57
C ARG A 69 -7.21 5.46 18.10
N SER A 70 -6.38 6.35 18.64
CA SER A 70 -6.79 7.69 19.10
C SER A 70 -7.36 8.53 17.95
N VAL A 71 -6.64 8.60 16.82
CA VAL A 71 -7.12 9.30 15.60
C VAL A 71 -8.43 8.70 15.11
N ALA A 72 -8.58 7.37 15.17
CA ALA A 72 -9.82 6.71 14.76
C ALA A 72 -11.02 7.17 15.60
N LEU A 73 -10.84 7.29 16.91
CA LEU A 73 -11.88 7.77 17.82
C LEU A 73 -12.21 9.24 17.56
N ASP A 74 -11.20 10.10 17.47
CA ASP A 74 -11.38 11.55 17.35
C ASP A 74 -11.98 11.95 15.99
N ARG A 75 -11.63 11.24 14.91
CA ARG A 75 -12.12 11.50 13.55
C ARG A 75 -13.28 10.58 13.15
N ASN A 76 -13.80 9.77 14.07
CA ASN A 76 -14.89 8.80 13.83
C ASN A 76 -14.61 7.89 12.61
N LEU A 77 -13.39 7.37 12.53
CA LEU A 77 -12.94 6.46 11.49
C LEU A 77 -13.09 5.00 11.95
N PRO A 78 -13.12 4.03 11.03
CA PRO A 78 -12.93 2.63 11.38
C PRO A 78 -11.62 2.45 12.16
N SER A 79 -11.60 1.62 13.19
CA SER A 79 -10.37 1.33 13.97
C SER A 79 -9.26 0.68 13.14
N THR A 80 -9.58 0.23 11.92
CA THR A 80 -8.69 -0.40 10.95
C THR A 80 -8.28 0.55 9.82
N TRP A 81 -8.50 1.85 9.94
CA TRP A 81 -8.17 2.84 8.90
C TRP A 81 -6.69 2.80 8.48
N LEU A 82 -5.80 2.48 9.42
CA LEU A 82 -4.42 2.05 9.18
C LEU A 82 -4.22 0.71 9.88
N ASN A 83 -3.81 -0.31 9.12
CA ASN A 83 -3.68 -1.67 9.64
C ASN A 83 -2.57 -2.47 8.95
N GLU A 84 -2.19 -3.59 9.54
CA GLU A 84 -1.14 -4.49 9.04
C GLU A 84 -1.69 -5.81 8.47
N GLN A 85 -2.97 -5.85 8.09
CA GLN A 85 -3.61 -7.11 7.64
C GLN A 85 -2.96 -7.67 6.37
N ALA A 86 -2.44 -6.80 5.51
CA ALA A 86 -1.75 -7.21 4.30
C ALA A 86 -0.24 -7.45 4.48
N ALA A 87 0.32 -7.28 5.68
CA ALA A 87 1.75 -7.45 5.96
C ALA A 87 2.25 -8.86 5.62
N ALA A 88 1.42 -9.88 5.82
CA ALA A 88 1.76 -11.29 5.53
C ALA A 88 1.98 -11.57 4.02
N TYR A 89 1.55 -10.66 3.14
CA TYR A 89 1.68 -10.79 1.68
C TYR A 89 2.80 -9.91 1.11
N VAL A 90 3.52 -9.18 1.96
CA VAL A 90 4.64 -8.35 1.53
C VAL A 90 5.83 -9.21 1.15
N SER A 91 6.56 -8.80 0.11
CA SER A 91 7.79 -9.47 -0.28
C SER A 91 8.79 -9.50 0.89
N PRO A 92 9.49 -10.62 1.12
CA PRO A 92 10.58 -10.65 2.09
C PRO A 92 11.82 -9.89 1.62
N LEU A 93 11.84 -9.43 0.36
CA LEU A 93 12.96 -8.67 -0.19
C LEU A 93 12.81 -7.18 0.10
N PRO A 94 13.94 -6.44 0.25
CA PRO A 94 13.90 -4.99 0.33
C PRO A 94 13.28 -4.36 -0.93
N ASP A 95 12.58 -3.25 -0.74
CA ASP A 95 12.13 -2.37 -1.83
C ASP A 95 13.00 -1.10 -1.85
N PRO A 96 14.12 -1.09 -2.60
CA PRO A 96 15.01 0.06 -2.65
C PRO A 96 14.38 1.27 -3.37
N ASP A 97 13.36 1.03 -4.18
CA ASP A 97 12.68 2.04 -5.00
C ASP A 97 11.40 2.57 -4.34
N ALA A 98 11.20 2.27 -3.05
CA ALA A 98 10.06 2.75 -2.28
C ALA A 98 10.00 4.29 -2.28
N LEU A 99 8.79 4.82 -2.46
CA LEU A 99 8.55 6.25 -2.64
C LEU A 99 8.21 6.89 -1.30
N VAL A 100 8.96 7.89 -0.87
CA VAL A 100 8.59 8.67 0.33
C VAL A 100 7.39 9.54 -0.04
N VAL A 101 6.24 9.24 0.57
CA VAL A 101 4.97 9.90 0.28
C VAL A 101 4.51 10.85 1.38
N PHE A 102 5.10 10.73 2.57
CA PHE A 102 4.94 11.68 3.66
C PHE A 102 6.21 11.67 4.52
N ASP A 103 6.75 12.85 4.81
CA ASP A 103 8.01 13.01 5.56
C ASP A 103 7.83 14.08 6.64
N HIS A 104 7.82 13.63 7.89
CA HIS A 104 7.72 14.46 9.09
C HIS A 104 8.73 13.97 10.12
N PRO A 105 9.34 14.84 10.97
CA PRO A 105 10.34 14.41 11.96
C PRO A 105 9.91 13.25 12.88
N ALA A 106 8.62 13.16 13.19
CA ALA A 106 8.05 12.09 14.02
C ALA A 106 7.44 10.91 13.23
N LEU A 107 7.21 11.06 11.93
CA LEU A 107 6.59 10.01 11.11
C LEU A 107 7.11 10.06 9.67
N ARG A 108 7.69 8.95 9.23
CA ARG A 108 8.06 8.72 7.83
C ARG A 108 7.17 7.66 7.20
N VAL A 109 6.55 7.98 6.07
CA VAL A 109 5.70 7.05 5.31
C VAL A 109 6.35 6.82 3.94
N ALA A 110 6.72 5.58 3.69
CA ALA A 110 7.14 5.12 2.37
C ALA A 110 6.01 4.30 1.74
N ALA A 111 5.70 4.51 0.47
CA ALA A 111 4.82 3.66 -0.30
C ALA A 111 5.65 2.67 -1.12
N ALA A 112 5.14 1.45 -1.24
CA ALA A 112 5.71 0.43 -2.09
C ALA A 112 5.86 0.91 -3.54
N SER A 113 6.99 0.57 -4.15
CA SER A 113 7.26 0.82 -5.56
C SER A 113 6.35 -0.02 -6.46
N ALA A 114 6.38 0.25 -7.77
CA ALA A 114 5.45 -0.36 -8.70
C ALA A 114 5.61 -1.89 -8.79
N ALA A 115 6.83 -2.43 -8.66
CA ALA A 115 7.08 -3.86 -8.82
C ALA A 115 6.48 -4.72 -7.68
N PRO A 116 6.69 -4.41 -6.38
CA PRO A 116 6.01 -5.11 -5.30
C PRO A 116 4.48 -4.99 -5.38
N LEU A 117 3.96 -3.80 -5.69
CA LEU A 117 2.52 -3.59 -5.84
C LEU A 117 1.95 -4.44 -6.98
N LEU A 118 2.60 -4.45 -8.14
CA LEU A 118 2.18 -5.26 -9.29
C LEU A 118 2.12 -6.73 -8.89
N ALA A 119 3.20 -7.24 -8.29
CA ALA A 119 3.29 -8.64 -7.89
C ALA A 119 2.19 -9.04 -6.88
N MET A 120 1.88 -8.17 -5.90
CA MET A 120 0.78 -8.39 -4.95
C MET A 120 -0.59 -8.40 -5.63
N LYS A 121 -0.80 -7.52 -6.62
CA LYS A 121 -2.04 -7.47 -7.40
C LYS A 121 -2.22 -8.70 -8.27
N MET A 122 -1.15 -9.17 -8.90
CA MET A 122 -1.12 -10.42 -9.65
C MET A 122 -1.40 -11.64 -8.75
N ALA A 123 -0.85 -11.67 -7.54
CA ALA A 123 -1.12 -12.72 -6.56
C ALA A 123 -2.59 -12.74 -6.10
N ALA A 124 -3.17 -11.56 -5.86
CA ALA A 124 -4.57 -11.45 -5.44
C ALA A 124 -5.56 -11.76 -6.57
N ALA A 125 -5.28 -11.30 -7.79
CA ALA A 125 -6.06 -11.54 -9.02
C ALA A 125 -7.58 -11.35 -8.83
N ARG A 126 -7.99 -10.29 -8.11
CA ARG A 126 -9.40 -9.93 -7.96
C ARG A 126 -9.84 -9.12 -9.18
N PRO A 127 -11.14 -9.11 -9.54
CA PRO A 127 -11.64 -8.28 -10.64
C PRO A 127 -11.25 -6.80 -10.53
N THR A 128 -11.19 -6.28 -9.29
CA THR A 128 -10.78 -4.89 -9.00
C THR A 128 -9.29 -4.63 -9.19
N ASP A 129 -8.46 -5.67 -9.30
CA ASP A 129 -7.00 -5.54 -9.46
C ASP A 129 -6.58 -5.44 -10.94
N VAL A 130 -7.47 -5.71 -11.90
CA VAL A 130 -7.13 -5.71 -13.34
C VAL A 130 -6.61 -4.35 -13.81
N GLU A 131 -7.31 -3.27 -13.45
CA GLU A 131 -6.89 -1.91 -13.82
C GLU A 131 -5.61 -1.48 -13.10
N ASP A 132 -5.39 -1.97 -11.88
CA ASP A 132 -4.15 -1.76 -11.14
C ASP A 132 -2.98 -2.47 -11.81
N ILE A 133 -3.18 -3.72 -12.25
CA ILE A 133 -2.16 -4.50 -12.99
C ILE A 133 -1.77 -3.77 -14.26
N LYS A 134 -2.74 -3.30 -15.06
CA LYS A 134 -2.49 -2.53 -16.28
C LYS A 134 -1.65 -1.28 -16.03
N MET A 135 -2.07 -0.47 -15.06
CA MET A 135 -1.41 0.79 -14.75
C MET A 135 0.01 0.55 -14.21
N LEU A 136 0.19 -0.39 -13.29
CA LEU A 136 1.51 -0.69 -12.73
C LEU A 136 2.44 -1.35 -13.76
N ALA A 137 1.91 -2.17 -14.67
CA ALA A 137 2.67 -2.69 -15.79
C ALA A 137 3.14 -1.57 -16.73
N ALA A 138 2.28 -0.59 -17.01
CA ALA A 138 2.66 0.58 -17.81
C ALA A 138 3.72 1.44 -17.13
N VAL A 139 3.66 1.63 -15.80
CA VAL A 139 4.70 2.34 -15.02
C VAL A 139 6.06 1.63 -15.11
N LEU A 140 6.05 0.30 -15.25
CA LEU A 140 7.24 -0.53 -15.35
C LEU A 140 7.67 -0.81 -16.80
N ASP A 141 7.04 -0.17 -17.79
CA ASP A 141 7.26 -0.38 -19.23
C ASP A 141 7.15 -1.86 -19.66
N LEU A 142 6.23 -2.61 -19.03
CA LEU A 142 5.99 -4.02 -19.36
C LEU A 142 4.95 -4.12 -20.47
N THR A 143 5.30 -4.85 -21.53
CA THR A 143 4.49 -5.00 -22.74
C THR A 143 3.98 -6.42 -22.94
N SER A 144 4.23 -7.35 -22.01
CA SER A 144 3.71 -8.72 -22.12
C SER A 144 3.43 -9.38 -20.76
N PRO A 145 2.52 -10.38 -20.72
CA PRO A 145 2.28 -11.20 -19.54
C PRO A 145 3.56 -11.87 -19.00
N ASP A 146 4.42 -12.35 -19.88
CA ASP A 146 5.67 -13.02 -19.49
C ASP A 146 6.63 -12.08 -18.76
N GLN A 147 6.72 -10.81 -19.18
CA GLN A 147 7.51 -9.80 -18.48
C GLN A 147 6.94 -9.51 -17.09
N ALA A 148 5.61 -9.41 -16.96
CA ALA A 148 4.96 -9.24 -15.66
C ALA A 148 5.20 -10.44 -14.74
N VAL A 149 5.12 -11.67 -15.25
CA VAL A 149 5.45 -12.89 -14.50
C VAL A 149 6.91 -12.90 -14.04
N ALA A 150 7.84 -12.47 -14.87
CA ALA A 150 9.25 -12.36 -14.49
C ALA A 150 9.48 -11.31 -13.36
N VAL A 151 8.70 -10.23 -13.34
CA VAL A 151 8.69 -9.28 -12.21
C VAL A 151 8.15 -9.97 -10.95
N PHE A 152 7.04 -10.68 -11.05
CA PHE A 152 6.46 -11.42 -9.92
C PHE A 152 7.45 -12.40 -9.30
N GLU A 153 8.13 -13.21 -10.11
CA GLU A 153 9.10 -14.21 -9.64
C GLU A 153 10.34 -13.57 -8.99
N ARG A 154 10.73 -12.38 -9.45
CA ARG A 154 11.80 -11.60 -8.82
C ARG A 154 11.38 -11.03 -7.47
N VAL A 155 10.15 -10.55 -7.35
CA VAL A 155 9.59 -10.00 -6.09
C VAL A 155 9.32 -11.11 -5.08
N PHE A 156 8.84 -12.28 -5.51
CA PHE A 156 8.56 -13.43 -4.65
C PHE A 156 9.34 -14.67 -5.12
N PRO A 157 10.65 -14.76 -4.83
CA PRO A 157 11.46 -15.90 -5.25
C PRO A 157 10.89 -17.22 -4.75
N GLY A 158 10.70 -18.17 -5.67
CA GLY A 158 10.15 -19.49 -5.37
C GLY A 158 8.63 -19.57 -5.28
N ALA A 159 7.92 -18.44 -5.40
CA ALA A 159 6.48 -18.43 -5.58
C ALA A 159 6.11 -18.55 -7.06
N THR A 160 4.94 -19.12 -7.34
CA THR A 160 4.40 -19.24 -8.70
C THR A 160 2.94 -18.80 -8.72
N LEU A 161 2.54 -18.10 -9.78
CA LEU A 161 1.13 -17.83 -10.06
C LEU A 161 0.45 -19.12 -10.56
N GLY A 162 -0.70 -19.44 -9.97
CA GLY A 162 -1.61 -20.47 -10.47
C GLY A 162 -2.39 -20.02 -11.70
N ASP A 163 -3.10 -20.96 -12.33
CA ASP A 163 -3.74 -20.78 -13.63
C ASP A 163 -4.70 -19.59 -13.67
N ARG A 164 -5.52 -19.42 -12.63
CA ARG A 164 -6.46 -18.30 -12.53
C ARG A 164 -5.72 -16.95 -12.52
N GLN A 165 -4.64 -16.84 -11.74
CA GLN A 165 -3.89 -15.58 -11.63
C GLN A 165 -3.22 -15.26 -12.97
N ARG A 166 -2.67 -16.27 -13.65
CA ARG A 166 -2.08 -16.12 -14.99
C ARG A 166 -3.10 -15.63 -16.01
N LEU A 167 -4.32 -16.18 -16.01
CA LEU A 167 -5.40 -15.72 -16.89
C LEU A 167 -5.72 -14.23 -16.67
N VAL A 168 -5.85 -13.80 -15.41
CA VAL A 168 -6.11 -12.38 -15.10
C VAL A 168 -4.97 -11.48 -15.58
N VAL A 169 -3.71 -11.90 -15.44
CA VAL A 169 -2.56 -11.13 -15.95
C VAL A 169 -2.55 -11.07 -17.47
N THR A 170 -2.85 -12.18 -18.14
CA THR A 170 -2.97 -12.22 -19.60
C THR A 170 -4.06 -11.30 -20.10
N ASP A 171 -5.26 -11.37 -19.52
CA ASP A 171 -6.39 -10.53 -19.90
C ASP A 171 -6.13 -9.04 -19.61
N ALA A 172 -5.37 -8.74 -18.55
CA ALA A 172 -4.99 -7.38 -18.22
C ALA A 172 -4.03 -6.77 -19.26
N LEU A 173 -3.14 -7.58 -19.84
CA LEU A 173 -2.05 -7.12 -20.71
C LEU A 173 -2.24 -7.50 -22.19
N ALA A 174 -3.43 -7.94 -22.57
CA ALA A 174 -3.85 -8.17 -23.95
C ALA A 174 -4.27 -6.86 -24.63
#